data_AF-A0A832SP12-F1
#
_entry.id   AF-A0A832SP12-F1
#
_cell.length_a   1.000
_cell.length_b   1.000
_cell.length_c   1.000
_cell.angle_alpha   90.00
_cell.angle_beta   90.00
_cell.angle_gamma   90.00
#
_symmetry.space_group_name_H-M   'P 1'
#
loop_
_entity.id
_entity.type
_entity.pdbx_description
1 polymer ?
#
loop_
_entity_poly.entity_id
_entity_poly.type
_entity_poly.pdbx_seq_one_letter_code
_entity_poly.pdbx_strand_id
1 'polypeptide(L)' 'MDVDRFDKDKTKKEDNVILLVSRLYKEKNIDIGIKVLSLLDDSYVLKIVGKRPYKGELQKLSEKLNMSSNSIL' A
#
# COMPACT_ATOMS: atom_id res chain seq x y z
N MET A 1 21.07 14.10 -4.62
CA MET A 1 20.02 13.08 -4.53
C MET A 1 18.73 13.85 -4.37
N ASP A 2 18.05 14.09 -5.48
CA ASP A 2 16.79 14.83 -5.54
C ASP A 2 15.67 14.01 -4.90
N VAL A 3 15.17 14.50 -3.77
CA VAL A 3 13.97 13.99 -3.09
C VAL A 3 12.91 15.09 -3.07
N ASP A 4 12.63 15.66 -4.24
CA ASP A 4 11.54 16.60 -4.43
C ASP A 4 10.53 16.03 -5.42
N ARG A 5 9.40 15.55 -4.87
CA ARG A 5 8.06 15.57 -5.46
C ARG A 5 7.08 15.05 -4.40
N PHE A 6 6.87 15.88 -3.38
CA PHE A 6 5.69 15.77 -2.53
C PHE A 6 4.50 16.23 -3.35
N ASP A 7 3.76 15.26 -3.89
CA ASP A 7 2.49 15.54 -4.54
C ASP A 7 1.53 16.07 -3.47
N LYS A 8 1.21 17.34 -3.64
CA LYS A 8 0.49 18.19 -2.69
C LYS A 8 -0.93 18.28 -3.23
N ASP A 9 -1.73 17.23 -3.07
CA ASP A 9 -3.14 17.37 -3.39
C ASP A 9 -4.08 16.42 -2.65
N LYS A 10 -5.22 17.02 -2.26
CA LYS A 10 -6.45 16.47 -1.67
C LYS A 10 -6.47 16.30 -0.14
N THR A 11 -7.00 17.34 0.50
CA THR A 11 -7.90 17.30 1.67
C THR A 11 -7.59 16.25 2.74
N LYS A 12 -6.96 16.69 3.84
CA LYS A 12 -6.80 15.94 5.10
C LYS A 12 -8.16 15.50 5.67
N LYS A 13 -8.70 14.36 5.22
CA LYS A 13 -9.34 13.43 6.14
C LYS A 13 -8.20 12.82 6.96
N GLU A 14 -8.42 12.61 8.25
CA GLU A 14 -7.45 11.86 9.06
C GLU A 14 -7.43 10.44 8.53
N ASP A 15 -6.49 10.14 7.64
CA ASP A 15 -6.35 8.80 7.08
C ASP A 15 -5.97 7.83 8.21
N ASN A 16 -6.81 6.83 8.46
CA ASN A 16 -6.53 5.75 9.38
C ASN A 16 -5.44 4.86 8.77
N VAL A 17 -4.20 5.02 9.23
CA VAL A 17 -3.05 4.31 8.66
C VAL A 17 -2.91 2.92 9.30
N ILE A 18 -2.94 1.90 8.47
CA ILE A 18 -2.55 0.52 8.80
C ILE A 18 -1.10 0.33 8.31
N LEU A 19 -0.20 -0.04 9.22
CA LEU A 19 1.22 -0.27 8.90
C LEU A 19 1.56 -1.76 8.97
N LEU A 20 2.06 -2.33 7.87
CA LEU A 20 2.55 -3.70 7.78
C LEU A 20 4.05 -3.70 7.48
N VAL A 21 4.86 -4.14 8.45
CA VAL A 21 6.32 -4.22 8.30
C VAL A 21 6.76 -5.68 8.28
N SER A 22 7.27 -6.16 7.14
CA SER A 22 7.75 -7.54 7.03
C SER A 22 8.69 -7.77 5.84
N ARG A 23 9.33 -8.95 5.79
CA ARG A 23 10.00 -9.41 4.56
C ARG A 23 8.93 -9.79 3.54
N LEU A 24 9.00 -9.22 2.33
CA LEU A 24 8.02 -9.43 1.25
C LEU A 24 8.23 -10.80 0.57
N TYR A 25 7.84 -11.86 1.27
CA TYR A 25 7.77 -13.23 0.74
C TYR A 25 6.31 -13.66 0.60
N LYS A 26 6.04 -14.54 -0.37
CA LYS A 26 4.70 -15.06 -0.66
C LYS A 26 4.04 -15.71 0.55
N GLU A 27 4.80 -16.45 1.36
CA GLU A 27 4.35 -17.11 2.59
C GLU A 27 3.78 -16.17 3.67
N LYS A 28 4.03 -14.86 3.56
CA LYS A 28 3.48 -13.86 4.48
C LYS A 28 2.06 -13.43 4.12
N ASN A 29 1.52 -13.90 2.99
CA ASN A 29 0.14 -13.66 2.56
C ASN A 29 -0.26 -12.16 2.60
N ILE A 30 0.67 -11.28 2.25
CA ILE A 30 0.48 -9.82 2.29
C ILE A 30 -0.61 -9.39 1.29
N ASP A 31 -0.85 -10.19 0.26
CA ASP A 31 -1.95 -10.02 -0.69
C ASP A 31 -3.33 -10.04 -0.03
N ILE A 32 -3.49 -10.77 1.08
CA ILE A 32 -4.72 -10.76 1.88
C ILE A 32 -4.97 -9.37 2.44
N GLY A 33 -3.94 -8.71 2.98
CA GLY A 33 -4.04 -7.34 3.49
C GLY A 33 -4.47 -6.34 2.42
N ILE A 34 -3.94 -6.48 1.20
CA ILE A 34 -4.33 -5.65 0.05
C ILE A 34 -5.80 -5.90 -0.33
N LYS A 35 -6.24 -7.16 -0.37
CA LYS A 35 -7.64 -7.52 -0.64
C LYS A 35 -8.59 -6.99 0.43
N VAL A 36 -8.20 -7.08 1.72
CA VAL A 36 -8.99 -6.52 2.82
C VAL A 36 -9.13 -5.02 2.66
N LEU A 37 -8.05 -4.30 2.33
CA LEU A 37 -8.12 -2.85 2.12
C LEU A 37 -9.11 -2.49 1.00
N SER A 38 -9.21 -3.28 -0.07
CA SER A 38 -10.17 -3.03 -1.15
C SER A 38 -11.64 -3.19 -0.75
N LEU A 39 -11.91 -3.77 0.42
CA LEU A 39 -13.25 -3.92 1.01
C LEU A 39 -13.55 -2.87 2.07
N LEU A 40 -12.53 -2.13 2.53
CA LEU A 40 -12.68 -1.04 3.49
C LEU A 40 -13.08 0.25 2.75
N ASP A 41 -13.62 1.19 3.50
CA ASP A 41 -13.86 2.54 2.97
C ASP A 41 -12.55 3.30 2.74
N ASP A 42 -12.63 4.40 1.98
CA ASP A 42 -11.47 5.21 1.59
C ASP A 42 -10.82 5.97 2.76
N SER A 43 -11.29 5.80 4.01
CA SER A 43 -10.65 6.39 5.18
C SER A 43 -9.43 5.61 5.67
N TYR A 44 -9.17 4.42 5.11
CA TYR A 44 -8.04 3.58 5.47
C TYR A 44 -6.95 3.58 4.41
N VAL A 45 -5.70 3.65 4.88
CA VAL A 45 -4.50 3.56 4.04
C VAL A 45 -3.61 2.44 4.55
N LEU A 46 -3.15 1.55 3.66
CA LEU A 46 -2.22 0.47 4.00
C LEU A 46 -0.80 0.84 3.54
N LYS A 47 0.12 0.94 4.48
CA LYS A 47 1.55 1.10 4.20
C LYS A 47 2.27 -0.22 4.41
N ILE A 48 2.87 -0.76 3.35
CA ILE A 48 3.63 -2.01 3.39
C ILE A 48 5.11 -1.64 3.30
N VAL A 49 5.86 -1.91 4.37
CA VAL A 49 7.31 -1.64 4.41
C VAL A 49 8.06 -2.96 4.41
N GLY A 50 8.90 -3.16 3.41
CA GLY A 50 9.70 -4.37 3.30
C GLY A 50 10.63 -4.38 2.10
N LYS A 51 11.59 -5.30 2.13
CA LYS A 51 12.43 -5.68 0.97
C LYS A 51 12.22 -7.16 0.74
N ARG A 52 12.29 -7.65 -0.52
CA ARG A 52 12.33 -9.07 -1.02
C ARG A 52 11.51 -9.23 -2.33
N PRO A 53 11.61 -10.37 -3.07
CA PRO A 53 11.25 -10.42 -4.50
C PRO A 53 9.75 -10.31 -4.80
N TYR A 54 8.88 -10.46 -3.79
CA TYR A 54 7.43 -10.46 -3.99
C TYR A 54 6.83 -9.05 -4.18
N LYS A 55 7.65 -7.99 -4.07
CA LYS A 55 7.23 -6.59 -4.21
C LYS A 55 6.47 -6.32 -5.52
N GLY A 56 6.96 -6.86 -6.64
CA GLY A 56 6.35 -6.63 -7.96
C GLY A 56 4.97 -7.26 -8.12
N GLU A 57 4.73 -8.42 -7.50
CA GLU A 57 3.40 -9.06 -7.51
C GLU A 57 2.39 -8.29 -6.66
N LEU A 58 2.82 -7.81 -5.48
CA LEU A 58 1.98 -6.97 -4.62
C LEU A 58 1.60 -5.65 -5.29
N GLN A 59 2.53 -5.04 -6.03
CA GLN A 59 2.27 -3.82 -6.78
C GLN A 59 1.24 -4.04 -7.90
N LYS A 60 1.41 -5.10 -8.70
CA LYS A 60 0.42 -5.48 -9.74
C LYS A 60 -0.96 -5.76 -9.16
N LEU A 61 -1.03 -6.39 -7.99
CA LEU A 61 -2.29 -6.65 -7.32
C LEU A 61 -2.98 -5.35 -6.89
N SER A 62 -2.22 -4.40 -6.35
CA SER A 62 -2.76 -3.09 -5.98
C SER A 62 -3.32 -2.32 -7.19
N GLU A 63 -2.57 -2.29 -8.29
CA GLU A 63 -3.00 -1.65 -9.54
C GLU A 63 -4.29 -2.28 -10.08
N LYS A 64 -4.38 -3.62 -10.07
CA LYS A 64 -5.58 -4.35 -10.49
C LYS A 64 -6.82 -4.01 -9.65
N LEU A 65 -6.62 -3.68 -8.37
CA LEU A 65 -7.68 -3.33 -7.44
C LEU A 65 -7.98 -1.82 -7.41
N ASN A 66 -7.42 -1.03 -8.36
CA ASN A 66 -7.53 0.42 -8.41
C ASN A 66 -7.09 1.12 -7.10
N MET A 67 -6.19 0.50 -6.34
CA MET A 67 -5.71 1.06 -5.07
C MET A 67 -4.44 1.91 -5.22
N SER A 68 -4.17 2.41 -6.44
CA SER A 68 -2.95 3.12 -6.82
C SER A 68 -2.64 4.37 -5.98
N SER A 69 -3.62 4.90 -5.24
CA SER A 69 -3.46 6.05 -4.35
C SER A 69 -3.30 5.68 -2.86
N ASN A 70 -3.68 4.47 -2.43
CA ASN A 70 -3.73 4.07 -1.01
C ASN A 70 -2.71 2.99 -0.61
N SER A 71 -1.75 2.69 -1.49
CA SER A 71 -0.83 1.57 -1.31
C SER A 71 0.62 2.00 -1.54
N ILE A 72 1.36 2.13 -0.45
CA ILE A 72 2.78 2.51 -0.49
C ILE A 72 3.67 1.28 -0.21
N LEU A 73 4.77 1.24 -0.99
CA LEU A 73 5.84 0.24 -1.16
C LEU A 73 7.00 0.29 -0.14
#